data_AF-A0AAC9NMP5-F1
#
_entry.id   AF-A0AAC9NMP5-F1
#
_cell.length_a   1.000
_cell.length_b   1.000
_cell.length_c   1.000
_cell.angle_alpha   90.00
_cell.angle_beta   90.00
_cell.angle_gamma   90.00
#
_symmetry.space_group_name_H-M   'P 1'
#
loop_
_entity.id
_entity.type
_entity.pdbx_description
1 polymer ?
#
loop_
_entity_poly.entity_id
_entity_poly.type
_entity_poly.pdbx_seq_one_letter_code
_entity_poly.pdbx_strand_id
1 'polypeptide(L)'
;MYHNPKNTKQEIKLWAFYLLDIGIIAAMLFIATYIMKIVPLSGGMQIFYYILSACFGVFLCAKTPSHPTERNITILLHIFRMDRNRYHAIDVKDFEQRKDGLI
;
A
#
# COMPACT_ATOMS: atom_id res chain seq x y z
N MET A 1 -17.97 21.05 -24.05
CA MET A 1 -17.99 21.37 -22.60
C MET A 1 -16.94 20.51 -21.91
N TYR A 2 -15.96 21.14 -21.26
CA TYR A 2 -14.94 20.44 -20.47
C TYR A 2 -15.61 19.84 -19.23
N HIS A 3 -15.67 18.51 -19.15
CA HIS A 3 -16.24 17.80 -18.01
C HIS A 3 -15.17 17.78 -16.90
N ASN A 4 -15.36 18.57 -15.84
CA ASN A 4 -14.48 18.49 -14.68
C ASN A 4 -14.61 17.08 -14.07
N PRO A 5 -13.53 16.29 -13.98
CA PRO A 5 -13.61 14.96 -13.40
C PRO A 5 -14.12 15.07 -11.96
N LYS A 6 -15.26 14.43 -11.66
CA LYS A 6 -15.95 14.52 -10.36
C LYS A 6 -15.16 13.93 -9.17
N ASN A 7 -13.99 13.35 -9.41
CA ASN A 7 -13.27 12.55 -8.44
C ASN A 7 -11.77 12.91 -8.43
N THR A 8 -11.46 14.18 -8.20
CA THR A 8 -10.09 14.57 -7.84
C THR A 8 -9.89 14.18 -6.37
N LYS A 9 -9.18 13.07 -6.13
CA LYS A 9 -8.74 12.68 -4.78
C LYS A 9 -7.86 13.83 -4.25
N GLN A 10 -8.43 14.70 -3.44
CA GLN A 10 -7.75 15.89 -2.93
C GLN A 10 -6.87 15.47 -1.74
N GLU A 11 -5.61 15.19 -2.01
CA GLU A 11 -4.64 14.88 -0.96
C GLU A 11 -4.12 16.18 -0.33
N ILE A 12 -4.19 16.28 1.01
CA ILE A 12 -3.66 17.44 1.75
C ILE A 12 -2.13 17.33 1.78
N LYS A 13 -1.46 18.25 1.08
CA LYS A 13 0.00 18.34 1.02
C LYS A 13 0.51 19.45 1.94
N LEU A 14 1.41 19.09 2.85
CA LEU A 14 2.14 20.00 3.72
C LEU A 14 3.54 20.20 3.14
N TRP A 15 3.75 21.29 2.40
CA TRP A 15 5.02 21.59 1.74
C TRP A 15 5.53 20.43 0.87
N ALA A 16 6.46 19.62 1.38
CA ALA A 16 7.07 18.49 0.69
C ALA A 16 6.36 17.14 0.93
N PHE A 17 5.62 16.98 2.04
CA PHE A 17 5.06 15.70 2.47
C PHE A 17 3.53 15.71 2.43
N TYR A 18 2.92 14.56 2.16
CA TYR A 18 1.48 14.43 2.34
C TYR A 18 1.18 14.21 3.82
N LEU A 19 0.10 14.80 4.34
CA LEU A 19 -0.30 14.65 5.74
C LEU A 19 -0.46 13.16 6.12
N LEU A 20 -0.92 12.36 5.18
CA LEU A 20 -1.09 10.92 5.33
C LEU A 20 0.26 10.20 5.56
N ASP A 21 1.35 10.64 4.93
CA ASP A 21 2.69 10.05 5.14
C ASP A 21 3.19 10.25 6.55
N ILE A 22 3.03 11.48 7.06
CA ILE A 22 3.39 11.80 8.44
C ILE A 22 2.57 10.93 9.40
N GLY A 23 1.27 10.77 9.12
CA GLY A 23 0.39 9.88 9.87
C GLY A 23 0.86 8.42 9.86
N ILE A 24 1.26 7.88 8.71
CA ILE A 24 1.76 6.50 8.60
C ILE A 24 3.05 6.32 9.40
N ILE A 25 4.02 7.21 9.25
CA ILE A 25 5.31 7.11 9.96
C ILE A 25 5.09 7.22 11.47
N ALA A 26 4.28 8.17 11.92
CA ALA A 26 3.94 8.33 13.33
C ALA A 26 3.22 7.08 13.89
N ALA A 27 2.26 6.52 13.15
CA ALA A 27 1.57 5.29 13.52
C ALA A 27 2.53 4.11 13.62
N MET A 28 3.49 3.98 12.71
CA MET A 28 4.49 2.92 12.74
C MET A 28 5.42 3.02 13.95
N LEU A 29 5.89 4.22 14.30
CA LEU A 29 6.71 4.43 15.50
C LEU A 29 5.91 4.16 16.78
N PHE A 30 4.63 4.54 16.81
CA PHE A 30 3.75 4.24 17.92
C PHE A 30 3.56 2.72 18.10
N ILE A 31 3.25 1.99 17.02
CA ILE A 31 3.14 0.52 17.03
C ILE A 31 4.45 -0.10 17.53
N ALA A 32 5.59 0.39 17.06
CA ALA A 32 6.89 -0.10 17.51
C ALA A 32 7.04 0.03 19.03
N THR A 33 6.70 1.20 19.60
CA THR A 33 6.77 1.43 21.05
C THR A 33 5.88 0.48 21.86
N TYR A 34 4.72 0.10 21.33
CA TYR A 34 3.83 -0.87 21.97
C TYR A 34 4.42 -2.29 21.92
N ILE A 35 4.98 -2.70 20.78
CA ILE A 35 5.59 -4.03 20.63
C ILE A 35 6.77 -4.19 21.59
N MET A 36 7.60 -3.16 21.78
CA MET A 36 8.72 -3.21 22.73
C MET A 36 8.29 -3.32 24.20
N LYS A 37 7.06 -2.95 24.55
CA LYS A 37 6.53 -3.20 25.90
C LYS A 37 6.16 -4.67 26.12
N ILE A 38 5.86 -5.39 25.05
CA ILE A 38 5.42 -6.80 25.09
C ILE A 38 6.62 -7.73 24.92
N VAL A 39 7.56 -7.37 24.03
CA VAL A 39 8.74 -8.17 23.70
C VAL A 39 9.96 -7.58 24.40
N PRO A 40 10.57 -8.30 25.36
CA PRO A 40 11.77 -7.83 26.05
C PRO A 40 12.97 -7.92 25.11
N LEU A 41 13.28 -6.81 24.44
CA LEU A 41 14.44 -6.66 23.57
C LEU A 41 15.60 -5.98 24.30
N SER A 42 16.83 -6.39 24.00
CA SER A 42 18.03 -5.70 24.49
C SER A 42 18.14 -4.29 23.88
N GLY A 43 18.86 -3.37 24.53
CA GLY A 43 18.94 -1.97 24.10
C GLY A 43 19.38 -1.80 22.63
N GLY A 44 20.35 -2.60 22.17
CA GLY A 44 20.77 -2.59 20.76
C GLY A 44 19.67 -3.07 19.80
N MET A 45 18.92 -4.11 20.18
CA MET A 45 17.80 -4.62 19.38
C MET A 45 16.64 -3.63 19.30
N GLN A 46 16.40 -2.85 20.36
CA GLN A 46 15.38 -1.79 20.36
C GLN A 46 15.71 -0.70 19.32
N ILE A 47 16.96 -0.24 19.30
CA ILE A 47 17.42 0.76 18.32
C ILE A 47 17.27 0.21 16.90
N PHE A 48 17.74 -1.02 16.65
CA PHE A 48 17.59 -1.66 15.35
C PHE A 48 16.13 -1.79 14.92
N TYR A 49 15.24 -2.16 15.86
CA TYR A 49 13.82 -2.31 15.60
C TYR A 49 13.14 -0.97 15.26
N TYR A 50 13.52 0.13 15.92
CA TYR A 50 13.06 1.47 15.54
C TYR A 50 13.49 1.85 14.12
N ILE A 51 14.75 1.60 13.75
CA ILE A 51 15.26 1.86 12.40
C ILE A 51 14.47 1.06 11.37
N LEU A 52 14.27 -0.24 11.63
CA LEU A 52 13.49 -1.11 10.75
C LEU A 52 12.05 -0.63 10.62
N SER A 53 11.41 -0.24 11.73
CA SER A 53 10.04 0.28 11.74
C SER A 53 9.90 1.60 10.97
N ALA A 54 10.88 2.49 11.09
CA ALA A 54 10.92 3.73 10.31
C ALA A 54 11.10 3.47 8.81
N CYS A 55 12.04 2.58 8.44
CA CYS A 55 12.24 2.16 7.05
C CYS A 55 10.98 1.51 6.46
N PHE A 56 10.29 0.66 7.24
CA PHE A 56 9.04 0.06 6.84
C PHE A 56 7.91 1.10 6.69
N GLY A 57 7.84 2.10 7.57
CA GLY A 57 6.93 3.23 7.43
C GLY A 57 7.15 4.01 6.12
N VAL A 58 8.41 4.29 5.76
CA VAL A 58 8.75 4.91 4.47
C VAL A 58 8.36 4.01 3.31
N PHE A 59 8.60 2.70 3.41
CA PHE A 59 8.16 1.73 2.40
C PHE A 59 6.64 1.75 2.20
N LEU A 60 5.84 1.86 3.27
CA LEU A 60 4.37 1.94 3.15
C LEU A 60 3.90 3.22 2.44
N CYS A 61 4.66 4.30 2.58
CA CYS A 61 4.40 5.60 1.94
C CYS A 61 4.80 5.63 0.46
N ALA A 62 5.76 4.79 0.06
CA ALA A 62 6.25 4.73 -1.31
C ALA A 62 5.15 4.31 -2.29
N LYS A 63 5.17 4.91 -3.49
CA LYS A 63 4.32 4.55 -4.61
C LYS A 63 5.00 3.47 -5.45
N THR A 64 4.29 2.39 -5.77
CA THR A 64 4.87 1.30 -6.56
C THR A 64 5.02 1.74 -8.02
N PRO A 65 6.12 1.38 -8.72
CA PRO A 65 6.27 1.67 -10.14
C PRO A 65 5.12 1.12 -11.00
N SER A 66 4.59 -0.05 -10.63
CA SER A 66 3.47 -0.71 -11.31
C SER A 66 2.11 -0.03 -11.07
N HIS A 67 1.97 0.72 -9.98
CA HIS A 67 0.74 1.43 -9.59
C HIS A 67 1.07 2.83 -9.03
N PRO A 68 1.49 3.79 -9.89
CA PRO A 68 2.03 5.08 -9.46
C PRO A 68 0.99 6.02 -8.82
N THR A 69 -0.30 5.67 -8.92
CA THR A 69 -1.40 6.38 -8.28
C THR A 69 -1.59 5.96 -6.82
N GLU A 70 -1.12 4.78 -6.43
CA GLU A 70 -1.38 4.19 -5.12
C GLU A 70 -0.10 4.01 -4.29
N ARG A 71 -0.26 4.09 -2.98
CA ARG A 71 0.81 3.86 -2.00
C ARG A 71 0.84 2.38 -1.66
N ASN A 72 2.01 1.88 -1.25
CA ASN A 72 2.16 0.47 -0.86
C ASN A 72 1.17 0.04 0.23
N ILE A 73 0.79 0.94 1.17
CA ILE A 73 -0.24 0.65 2.16
C ILE A 73 -1.60 0.28 1.53
N THR A 74 -2.00 0.96 0.45
CA THR A 74 -3.27 0.70 -0.25
C THR A 74 -3.22 -0.65 -0.95
N ILE A 75 -2.08 -0.98 -1.56
CA ILE A 75 -1.88 -2.27 -2.23
C ILE A 75 -1.92 -3.42 -1.21
N LEU A 76 -1.28 -3.25 -0.05
CA LEU A 76 -1.38 -4.23 1.04
C LEU A 76 -2.83 -4.42 1.48
N LEU A 77 -3.59 -3.34 1.66
CA LEU A 77 -5.02 -3.43 1.97
C LEU A 77 -5.81 -4.16 0.89
N HIS A 78 -5.49 -3.97 -0.39
CA HIS A 78 -6.09 -4.73 -1.48
C HIS A 78 -5.78 -6.22 -1.38
N ILE A 79 -4.52 -6.59 -1.10
CA ILE A 79 -4.11 -7.99 -0.91
C ILE A 79 -4.83 -8.61 0.30
N PHE A 80 -4.95 -7.88 1.41
CA PHE A 80 -5.66 -8.35 2.60
C PHE A 80 -7.17 -8.50 2.38
N ARG A 81 -7.77 -7.65 1.53
CA ARG A 81 -9.19 -7.71 1.17
C ARG A 81 -9.48 -8.63 -0.01
N MET A 82 -8.46 -9.18 -0.65
CA MET A 82 -8.61 -10.04 -1.80
C MET A 82 -9.26 -11.35 -1.37
N ASP A 83 -10.48 -11.59 -1.84
CA ASP A 83 -11.18 -12.85 -1.66
C ASP A 83 -10.51 -13.92 -2.54
N ARG A 84 -9.74 -14.81 -1.92
CA ARG A 84 -9.05 -15.92 -2.61
C ARG A 84 -9.99 -17.09 -2.94
N ASN A 85 -11.22 -17.07 -2.42
CA ASN A 85 -12.19 -18.16 -2.62
C ASN A 85 -13.11 -17.94 -3.81
N ARG A 86 -13.09 -16.76 -4.46
CA ARG A 86 -13.78 -16.56 -5.74
C ARG A 86 -12.85 -16.91 -6.89
N TYR A 87 -13.00 -18.13 -7.40
CA TYR A 87 -12.43 -18.50 -8.69
C TYR A 87 -13.13 -17.68 -9.78
N HIS A 88 -12.38 -16.84 -10.50
CA HIS A 88 -12.84 -16.34 -11.78
C HIS A 88 -12.76 -17.51 -12.77
N ALA A 89 -13.92 -18.11 -13.08
CA ALA A 89 -13.99 -19.11 -14.14
C ALA A 89 -13.42 -18.47 -15.40
N ILE A 90 -12.38 -19.07 -15.98
CA ILE A 90 -11.85 -18.62 -17.26
C ILE A 90 -12.90 -19.02 -18.29
N ASP A 91 -13.62 -18.04 -18.82
CA ASP A 91 -14.63 -18.29 -19.84
C ASP A 91 -13.89 -18.75 -21.11
N VAL A 92 -14.07 -20.02 -21.48
CA VAL A 92 -13.29 -20.70 -22.53
C VAL A 92 -13.49 -20.02 -23.90
N LYS A 93 -14.55 -19.22 -24.03
CA LYS A 93 -14.87 -18.43 -25.23
C LYS A 93 -13.78 -17.41 -25.59
N ASP A 94 -13.02 -16.91 -24.62
CA ASP A 94 -11.94 -15.94 -24.87
C ASP A 94 -10.70 -16.59 -25.53
N PHE A 95 -10.55 -17.92 -25.43
CA PHE A 95 -9.44 -18.63 -26.08
C PHE A 95 -9.74 -19.06 -27.52
N GLU A 96 -11.01 -19.34 -27.85
CA GLU A 96 -11.41 -19.64 -29.24
C GLU A 96 -11.27 -18.41 -30.14
N GLN A 97 -11.68 -17.22 -29.67
CA GLN A 97 -11.50 -15.97 -30.44
C GLN A 97 -10.04 -15.64 -30.75
N ARG A 98 -9.08 -16.01 -29.89
CA ARG A 98 -7.65 -15.83 -30.17
C ARG A 98 -7.07 -16.90 -31.10
N LYS A 99 -7.68 -18.08 -31.17
CA LYS A 99 -7.27 -19.17 -32.05
C LYS A 99 -7.69 -18.92 -33.50
N ASP A 100 -8.79 -18.20 -33.69
CA ASP A 100 -9.40 -17.91 -35.00
C ASP A 100 -8.89 -16.62 -35.66
N GLY A 101 -7.85 -15.98 -35.14
CA GLY A 101 -7.14 -14.90 -35.84
C GLY A 101 -7.99 -13.68 -36.18
N LEU A 102 -9.00 -13.35 -35.37
CA LEU A 102 -9.78 -12.12 -35.50
C LEU A 102 -9.19 -10.99 -34.62
N ILE A 103 -7.93 -10.63 -34.87
CA ILE A 103 -7.33 -9.30 -34.71
C ILE A 103 -6.30 -9.11 -35.82
#